data_AF-A0A838GLV1-F1
#
_entry.id   AF-A0A838GLV1-F1
#
_cell.length_a   1.000
_cell.length_b   1.000
_cell.length_c   1.000
_cell.angle_alpha   90.00
_cell.angle_beta   90.00
_cell.angle_gamma   90.00
#
_symmetry.space_group_name_H-M   'P 1'
#
loop_
_entity.id
_entity.type
_entity.pdbx_description
1 polymer ?
#
loop_
_entity_poly.entity_id
_entity_poly.type
_entity_poly.pdbx_seq_one_letter_code
_entity_poly.pdbx_strand_id
1 'polypeptide(L)'
;MYVGSTDSRGLMHCVWEIIDNAVDEALGDHCDQISVRLHPDGSVEVHDNGRGIPVDAEPKTGLSGVEVVFTKLHAGGKFGGGSYAATGGLHGVGASVVNALSARLDVEVDRGGKTYAMSFRQGEPGRFDDSRTGPRPDAPFEPFTDASELRVAGRARRGVTGTRIRFWPDRQVFLAEAGVSYDELLTRVRQTAFLVPGLRLSTADDRGEPRSDDIRHDGGITEFVEHLATDPPVTDVWRLHGTGSFKETVPVLDATGQLSSRELERECTVDVALRWGTGYETEFRTFVNVIATPKGGTHVGGFEQALVKTFRKVVEASARRLKTGPDRPDKEDILAGMTAVLTVRLAEPQFEGQTKEVLGTAAVRGIVGRVVERELEQRLTNPSRGEKQQAAAVLDKVVSEMKARLSARLHKETQRRKNALETSSLPAKLADCRSTDTERSELFIVEGDSALGTAKLARNSEFQALLPIRGKILNVQKASVSDMLSNTECAAIIQVMGAGSGRT
;
A
#
# COMPACT_ATOMS: atom_id res chain seq x y z
N MET A 1 6.01 -15.72 -13.31
CA MET A 1 6.84 -14.64 -13.91
C MET A 1 5.96 -13.49 -14.40
N TYR A 2 5.02 -13.70 -15.33
CA TYR A 2 4.19 -12.62 -15.88
C TYR A 2 3.01 -12.20 -14.99
N VAL A 3 2.25 -13.17 -14.46
CA VAL A 3 1.04 -12.93 -13.64
C VAL A 3 1.24 -13.22 -12.15
N GLY A 4 2.48 -13.36 -11.70
CA GLY A 4 2.83 -13.68 -10.31
C GLY A 4 2.63 -15.15 -9.92
N SER A 5 1.40 -15.66 -9.95
CA SER A 5 1.00 -17.02 -9.53
C SER A 5 0.01 -17.67 -10.50
N THR A 6 -0.34 -18.94 -10.26
CA THR A 6 -1.39 -19.69 -11.00
C THR A 6 -2.63 -19.99 -10.14
N ASP A 7 -2.69 -19.41 -8.94
CA ASP A 7 -3.87 -19.41 -8.06
C ASP A 7 -4.82 -18.25 -8.43
N SER A 8 -5.86 -18.01 -7.62
CA SER A 8 -6.81 -16.91 -7.81
C SER A 8 -6.14 -15.55 -7.95
N ARG A 9 -4.98 -15.30 -7.32
CA ARG A 9 -4.30 -13.99 -7.44
C ARG A 9 -3.80 -13.74 -8.85
N GLY A 10 -3.22 -14.76 -9.49
CA GLY A 10 -2.77 -14.66 -10.88
C GLY A 10 -3.93 -14.51 -11.86
N LEU A 11 -5.05 -15.16 -11.58
CA LEU A 11 -6.27 -14.99 -12.36
C LEU A 11 -6.86 -13.58 -12.20
N MET A 12 -6.93 -13.06 -10.98
CA MET A 12 -7.32 -11.67 -10.73
C MET A 12 -6.38 -10.69 -11.45
N HIS A 13 -5.07 -10.96 -11.48
CA HIS A 13 -4.11 -10.17 -12.25
C HIS A 13 -4.50 -10.10 -13.75
N CYS A 14 -4.92 -11.21 -14.35
CA CYS A 14 -5.38 -11.21 -15.75
C CYS A 14 -6.57 -10.27 -15.97
N VAL A 15 -7.54 -10.28 -15.04
CA VAL A 15 -8.68 -9.36 -15.08
C VAL A 15 -8.21 -7.90 -14.98
N TRP A 16 -7.25 -7.61 -14.08
CA TRP A 16 -6.68 -6.27 -13.92
C TRP A 16 -5.99 -5.75 -15.17
N GLU A 17 -5.24 -6.59 -15.90
CA GLU A 17 -4.55 -6.14 -17.12
C GLU A 17 -5.55 -5.71 -18.22
N ILE A 18 -6.71 -6.34 -18.30
CA ILE A 18 -7.75 -5.92 -19.26
C ILE A 18 -8.46 -4.65 -18.78
N ILE A 19 -8.81 -4.56 -17.50
CA ILE A 19 -9.43 -3.35 -16.91
C ILE A 19 -8.47 -2.15 -17.01
N ASP A 20 -7.20 -2.30 -16.64
CA ASP A 20 -6.21 -1.23 -16.69
C ASP A 20 -6.03 -0.71 -18.14
N ASN A 21 -6.12 -1.59 -19.14
CA ASN A 21 -6.09 -1.16 -20.54
C ASN A 21 -7.29 -0.30 -20.94
N ALA A 22 -8.49 -0.63 -20.44
CA ALA A 22 -9.69 0.16 -20.63
C ALA A 22 -9.62 1.50 -19.86
N VAL A 23 -9.07 1.48 -18.65
CA VAL A 23 -8.87 2.70 -17.83
C VAL A 23 -7.86 3.65 -18.47
N ASP A 24 -6.85 3.13 -19.17
CA ASP A 24 -5.93 3.97 -19.95
C ASP A 24 -6.65 4.77 -21.06
N GLU A 25 -7.76 4.26 -21.62
CA GLU A 25 -8.60 5.05 -22.54
C GLU A 25 -9.32 6.19 -21.81
N ALA A 26 -9.72 5.97 -20.55
CA ALA A 26 -10.36 6.99 -19.72
C ALA A 26 -9.36 8.06 -19.28
N LEU A 27 -8.12 7.66 -18.94
CA LEU A 27 -7.03 8.60 -18.66
C LEU A 27 -6.63 9.43 -19.89
N GLY A 28 -6.90 8.93 -21.09
CA GLY A 28 -6.75 9.66 -22.35
C GLY A 28 -7.97 10.50 -22.75
N ASP A 29 -8.97 10.66 -21.87
CA ASP A 29 -10.23 11.40 -22.12
C ASP A 29 -11.06 10.84 -23.30
N HIS A 30 -10.94 9.54 -23.56
CA HIS A 30 -11.64 8.87 -24.65
C HIS A 30 -12.71 7.87 -24.20
N CYS A 31 -12.74 7.53 -22.91
CA CYS A 31 -13.67 6.57 -22.32
C CYS A 31 -14.27 7.17 -21.06
N ASP A 32 -15.60 7.06 -20.90
CA ASP A 32 -16.32 7.50 -19.70
C ASP A 32 -17.11 6.36 -19.02
N GLN A 33 -17.14 5.18 -19.63
CA GLN A 33 -17.83 4.01 -19.11
C GLN A 33 -17.05 2.71 -19.36
N ILE A 34 -16.86 1.95 -18.29
CA ILE A 34 -16.30 0.59 -18.35
C ILE A 34 -17.23 -0.35 -17.59
N SER A 35 -17.51 -1.52 -18.17
CA SER A 35 -18.30 -2.58 -17.54
C SER A 35 -17.53 -3.89 -17.45
N VAL A 36 -17.59 -4.55 -16.30
CA VAL A 36 -17.01 -5.87 -16.07
C VAL A 36 -18.11 -6.85 -15.70
N ARG A 37 -18.21 -7.98 -16.41
CA ARG A 37 -19.20 -9.02 -16.16
C ARG A 37 -18.52 -10.37 -15.92
N LEU A 38 -18.94 -11.06 -14.86
CA LEU A 38 -18.53 -12.43 -14.54
C LEU A 38 -19.68 -13.36 -14.96
N HIS A 39 -19.45 -14.17 -15.97
CA HIS A 39 -20.49 -15.00 -16.58
C HIS A 39 -20.62 -16.37 -15.88
N PRO A 40 -21.80 -17.03 -15.96
CA PRO A 40 -22.02 -18.36 -15.35
C PRO A 40 -21.10 -19.46 -15.87
N ASP A 41 -20.57 -19.29 -17.09
CA ASP A 41 -19.63 -20.23 -17.72
C ASP A 41 -18.17 -20.03 -17.28
N GLY A 42 -17.94 -19.17 -16.29
CA GLY A 42 -16.62 -18.88 -15.73
C GLY A 42 -15.78 -17.89 -16.53
N SER A 43 -16.34 -17.32 -17.62
CA SER A 43 -15.65 -16.25 -18.35
C SER A 43 -15.80 -14.88 -17.70
N VAL A 44 -14.85 -14.01 -18.03
CA VAL A 44 -14.85 -12.60 -17.64
C VAL A 44 -14.93 -11.78 -18.91
N GLU A 45 -15.85 -10.82 -18.93
CA GLU A 45 -16.01 -9.83 -20.00
C GLU A 45 -15.70 -8.44 -19.46
N VAL A 46 -14.87 -7.69 -20.18
CA VAL A 46 -14.60 -6.26 -19.94
C VAL A 46 -14.98 -5.50 -21.20
N HIS A 47 -15.74 -4.43 -21.03
CA HIS A 47 -16.17 -3.57 -22.13
C HIS A 47 -15.92 -2.11 -21.78
N ASP A 48 -15.30 -1.38 -22.69
CA ASP A 48 -15.11 0.06 -22.63
C ASP A 48 -15.75 0.76 -23.82
N ASN A 49 -16.13 2.03 -23.66
CA ASN A 49 -16.60 2.88 -24.74
C ASN A 49 -15.51 3.84 -25.27
N GLY A 50 -14.25 3.42 -25.18
CA GLY A 50 -13.09 4.16 -25.67
C GLY A 50 -13.01 4.24 -27.20
N ARG A 51 -11.82 4.53 -27.73
CA ARG A 51 -11.60 4.63 -29.19
C ARG A 51 -11.73 3.30 -29.92
N GLY A 52 -11.65 2.18 -29.20
CA GLY A 52 -11.51 0.84 -29.76
C GLY A 52 -10.07 0.55 -30.21
N ILE A 53 -9.60 -0.68 -29.95
CA ILE A 53 -8.28 -1.15 -30.42
C ILE A 53 -8.16 -0.95 -31.95
N PRO A 54 -7.01 -0.50 -32.48
CA PRO A 54 -6.86 -0.29 -33.92
C PRO A 54 -7.19 -1.54 -34.75
N VAL A 55 -8.06 -1.37 -35.75
CA VAL A 55 -8.53 -2.44 -36.64
C VAL A 55 -7.73 -2.52 -37.94
N ASP A 56 -7.01 -1.45 -38.27
CA ASP A 56 -6.18 -1.36 -39.47
C ASP A 56 -4.91 -2.20 -39.32
N ALA A 57 -4.30 -2.54 -40.46
CA ALA A 57 -3.03 -3.26 -40.49
C ALA A 57 -1.88 -2.37 -39.97
N GLU A 58 -1.08 -2.90 -39.06
CA GLU A 58 0.12 -2.24 -38.56
C GLU A 58 1.23 -2.33 -39.64
N PRO A 59 1.85 -1.20 -40.04
CA PRO A 59 2.72 -1.18 -41.21
C PRO A 59 3.93 -2.11 -41.20
N LYS A 60 4.52 -2.42 -40.03
CA LYS A 60 5.72 -3.26 -39.94
C LYS A 60 5.42 -4.75 -39.99
N THR A 61 4.31 -5.17 -39.37
CA THR A 61 3.93 -6.58 -39.22
C THR A 61 2.91 -7.03 -40.24
N GLY A 62 2.13 -6.11 -40.81
CA GLY A 62 1.01 -6.40 -41.71
C GLY A 62 -0.22 -7.00 -41.00
N LEU A 63 -0.14 -7.25 -39.69
CA LEU A 63 -1.23 -7.79 -38.89
C LEU A 63 -2.19 -6.67 -38.46
N SER A 64 -3.45 -7.01 -38.20
CA SER A 64 -4.40 -6.04 -37.61
C SER A 64 -3.91 -5.58 -36.23
N GLY A 65 -4.18 -4.33 -35.84
CA GLY A 65 -3.80 -3.84 -34.52
C GLY A 65 -4.34 -4.71 -33.36
N VAL A 66 -5.54 -5.29 -33.52
CA VAL A 66 -6.11 -6.29 -32.60
C VAL A 66 -5.19 -7.49 -32.46
N GLU A 67 -4.80 -8.11 -33.56
CA GLU A 67 -3.92 -9.28 -33.54
C GLU A 67 -2.54 -8.95 -32.95
N VAL A 68 -1.96 -7.79 -33.29
CA VAL A 68 -0.68 -7.34 -32.73
C VAL A 68 -0.75 -7.27 -31.21
N VAL A 69 -1.77 -6.62 -30.65
CA VAL A 69 -1.92 -6.44 -29.20
C VAL A 69 -2.07 -7.77 -28.45
N PHE A 70 -2.71 -8.76 -29.06
CA PHE A 70 -3.00 -10.04 -28.42
C PHE A 70 -1.99 -11.16 -28.72
N THR A 71 -1.10 -11.01 -29.72
CA THR A 71 -0.14 -12.06 -30.12
C THR A 71 1.33 -11.65 -30.04
N LYS A 72 1.65 -10.35 -30.01
CA LYS A 72 3.02 -9.86 -29.96
C LYS A 72 3.33 -9.26 -28.60
N LEU A 73 4.36 -9.81 -27.94
CA LEU A 73 4.91 -9.21 -26.73
C LEU A 73 5.57 -7.87 -27.07
N HIS A 74 5.47 -6.91 -26.15
CA HIS A 74 6.06 -5.58 -26.29
C HIS A 74 5.54 -4.78 -27.50
N ALA A 75 4.29 -5.02 -27.89
CA ALA A 75 3.66 -4.35 -29.03
C ALA A 75 2.39 -3.59 -28.62
N GLY A 76 2.20 -2.40 -29.21
CA GLY A 76 1.04 -1.54 -28.97
C GLY A 76 1.35 -0.05 -29.10
N GLY A 77 0.32 0.79 -29.29
CA GLY A 77 0.47 2.25 -29.40
C GLY A 77 0.92 2.96 -28.11
N LYS A 78 1.00 2.21 -27.00
CA LYS A 78 1.49 2.64 -25.69
C LYS A 78 3.01 2.57 -25.56
N PHE A 79 3.73 2.09 -26.59
CA PHE A 79 5.20 2.07 -26.64
C PHE A 79 5.74 2.97 -27.74
N GLY A 80 6.91 3.57 -27.50
CA GLY A 80 7.58 4.42 -28.49
C GLY A 80 7.13 5.89 -28.46
N GLY A 81 6.53 6.36 -27.36
CA GLY A 81 6.39 7.78 -27.02
C GLY A 81 5.29 8.58 -27.72
N GLY A 82 4.36 7.96 -28.46
CA GLY A 82 3.45 8.69 -29.36
C GLY A 82 2.03 8.99 -28.86
N SER A 83 1.40 8.12 -28.07
CA SER A 83 -0.08 8.11 -28.01
C SER A 83 -0.72 8.41 -26.64
N TYR A 84 0.03 8.33 -25.53
CA TYR A 84 -0.52 8.53 -24.18
C TYR A 84 0.46 9.26 -23.27
N ALA A 85 -0.02 10.29 -22.56
CA ALA A 85 0.79 11.08 -21.63
C ALA A 85 0.98 10.40 -20.25
N ALA A 86 0.03 9.55 -19.83
CA ALA A 86 0.10 8.75 -18.62
C ALA A 86 -0.69 7.44 -18.82
N THR A 87 -0.04 6.29 -18.65
CA THR A 87 -0.68 4.95 -18.75
C THR A 87 -0.23 4.04 -17.64
N GLY A 88 -1.12 3.17 -17.20
CA GLY A 88 -0.77 2.04 -16.34
C GLY A 88 -0.14 0.89 -17.14
N GLY A 89 -0.57 0.66 -18.38
CA GLY A 89 0.02 -0.33 -19.28
C GLY A 89 1.34 0.15 -19.90
N LEU A 90 2.48 -0.39 -19.46
CA LEU A 90 3.83 0.08 -19.87
C LEU A 90 4.68 -0.97 -20.57
N HIS A 91 4.39 -2.24 -20.31
CA HIS A 91 5.20 -3.34 -20.84
C HIS A 91 4.53 -4.01 -22.03
N GLY A 92 3.25 -3.69 -22.30
CA GLY A 92 2.37 -4.23 -23.36
C GLY A 92 2.65 -5.68 -23.70
N VAL A 93 2.71 -6.43 -22.61
CA VAL A 93 2.61 -7.88 -22.55
C VAL A 93 1.27 -8.29 -21.92
N GLY A 94 0.55 -7.38 -21.26
CA GLY A 94 -0.65 -7.68 -20.47
C GLY A 94 -1.71 -8.45 -21.26
N ALA A 95 -2.29 -7.82 -22.29
CA ALA A 95 -3.34 -8.43 -23.11
C ALA A 95 -2.89 -9.74 -23.80
N SER A 96 -1.66 -9.77 -24.33
CA SER A 96 -1.08 -10.99 -24.93
C SER A 96 -0.86 -12.13 -23.93
N VAL A 97 -0.50 -11.81 -22.68
CA VAL A 97 -0.35 -12.81 -21.61
C VAL A 97 -1.72 -13.33 -21.19
N VAL A 98 -2.73 -12.45 -21.06
CA VAL A 98 -4.10 -12.89 -20.80
C VAL A 98 -4.58 -13.83 -21.90
N ASN A 99 -4.30 -13.51 -23.17
CA ASN A 99 -4.61 -14.39 -24.30
C ASN A 99 -3.93 -15.76 -24.21
N ALA A 100 -2.61 -15.76 -23.97
CA ALA A 100 -1.85 -17.01 -23.82
C ALA A 100 -2.33 -17.87 -22.64
N LEU A 101 -2.88 -17.25 -21.60
CA LEU A 101 -3.39 -17.92 -20.39
C LEU A 101 -4.90 -18.19 -20.45
N SER A 102 -5.53 -18.00 -21.62
CA SER A 102 -6.95 -18.23 -21.83
C SER A 102 -7.18 -19.46 -22.71
N ALA A 103 -8.07 -20.34 -22.28
CA ALA A 103 -8.56 -21.44 -23.12
C ALA A 103 -9.30 -20.88 -24.35
N ARG A 104 -9.95 -19.73 -24.20
CA ARG A 104 -10.53 -18.95 -25.29
C ARG A 104 -10.50 -17.47 -24.94
N LEU A 105 -10.21 -16.61 -25.91
CA LEU A 105 -10.34 -15.17 -25.79
C LEU A 105 -11.01 -14.63 -27.05
N ASP A 106 -12.10 -13.87 -26.87
CA ASP A 106 -12.82 -13.19 -27.92
C ASP A 106 -12.67 -11.67 -27.75
N VAL A 107 -12.39 -10.99 -28.86
CA VAL A 107 -12.30 -9.52 -28.91
C VAL A 107 -13.29 -9.02 -29.94
N GLU A 108 -14.10 -8.04 -29.55
CA GLU A 108 -14.90 -7.24 -30.47
C GLU A 108 -14.53 -5.76 -30.37
N VAL A 109 -14.43 -5.10 -31.52
CA VAL A 109 -14.15 -3.67 -31.61
C VAL A 109 -15.25 -3.00 -32.41
N ASP A 110 -15.96 -2.07 -31.79
CA ASP A 110 -16.86 -1.17 -32.50
C ASP A 110 -16.06 0.03 -33.00
N ARG A 111 -15.98 0.20 -34.33
CA ARG A 111 -15.28 1.32 -34.96
C ARG A 111 -15.77 1.55 -36.37
N GLY A 112 -15.92 2.81 -36.78
CA GLY A 112 -16.32 3.14 -38.16
C GLY A 112 -17.68 2.57 -38.61
N GLY A 113 -18.62 2.38 -37.67
CA GLY A 113 -19.96 1.83 -37.97
C GLY A 113 -20.00 0.31 -38.16
N LYS A 114 -18.92 -0.40 -37.84
CA LYS A 114 -18.82 -1.86 -37.90
C LYS A 114 -18.38 -2.41 -36.54
N THR A 115 -18.76 -3.66 -36.30
CA THR A 115 -18.21 -4.48 -35.22
C THR A 115 -17.23 -5.46 -35.84
N TYR A 116 -15.96 -5.32 -35.50
CA TYR A 116 -14.88 -6.21 -35.91
C TYR A 116 -14.68 -7.26 -34.81
N ALA A 117 -14.37 -8.51 -35.16
CA ALA A 117 -14.15 -9.56 -34.18
C ALA A 117 -12.98 -10.46 -34.53
N MET A 118 -12.27 -10.93 -33.50
CA MET A 118 -11.22 -11.95 -33.60
C MET A 118 -11.26 -12.84 -32.36
N SER A 119 -10.99 -14.12 -32.54
CA SER A 119 -10.97 -15.12 -31.47
C SER A 119 -9.61 -15.81 -31.41
N PHE A 120 -9.26 -16.26 -30.22
CA PHE A 120 -7.99 -16.91 -29.93
C PHE A 120 -8.17 -18.13 -29.03
N ARG A 121 -7.35 -19.15 -29.23
CA ARG A 121 -7.23 -20.32 -28.35
C ARG A 121 -5.80 -20.43 -27.84
N GLN A 122 -5.56 -20.24 -26.54
CA GLN A 122 -4.22 -20.31 -25.95
C GLN A 122 -3.19 -19.42 -26.68
N GLY A 123 -3.60 -18.21 -27.08
CA GLY A 123 -2.75 -17.28 -27.83
C GLY A 123 -2.80 -17.42 -29.36
N GLU A 124 -3.31 -18.53 -29.90
CA GLU A 124 -3.35 -18.77 -31.34
C GLU A 124 -4.61 -18.15 -31.97
N PRO A 125 -4.50 -17.27 -32.99
CA PRO A 125 -5.65 -16.69 -33.66
C PRO A 125 -6.36 -17.71 -34.56
N GLY A 126 -7.69 -17.68 -34.56
CA GLY A 126 -8.49 -18.58 -35.39
C GLY A 126 -9.99 -18.37 -35.23
N ARG A 127 -10.76 -19.41 -35.53
CA ARG A 127 -12.23 -19.38 -35.48
C ARG A 127 -12.76 -20.54 -34.65
N PHE A 128 -13.67 -20.21 -33.73
CA PHE A 128 -14.50 -21.20 -33.08
C PHE A 128 -15.79 -21.42 -33.88
N ASP A 129 -16.22 -22.68 -34.00
CA ASP A 129 -17.55 -23.03 -34.48
C ASP A 129 -18.55 -22.98 -33.32
N ASP A 130 -19.16 -21.81 -33.13
CA ASP A 130 -20.17 -21.57 -32.09
C ASP A 130 -21.60 -21.95 -32.52
N SER A 131 -21.78 -22.48 -33.74
CA SER A 131 -23.11 -22.62 -34.37
C SER A 131 -24.10 -23.50 -33.61
N ARG A 132 -23.59 -24.48 -32.82
CA ARG A 132 -24.42 -25.46 -32.11
C ARG A 132 -24.62 -25.15 -30.64
N THR A 133 -23.63 -24.57 -29.96
CA THR A 133 -23.56 -24.53 -28.49
C THR A 133 -23.37 -23.12 -27.93
N GLY A 134 -23.23 -22.12 -28.80
CA GLY A 134 -22.79 -20.77 -28.44
C GLY A 134 -21.32 -20.73 -28.01
N PRO A 135 -20.83 -19.54 -27.61
CA PRO A 135 -19.44 -19.33 -27.23
C PRO A 135 -19.02 -20.19 -26.03
N ARG A 136 -18.06 -21.10 -26.24
CA ARG A 136 -17.46 -21.95 -25.22
C ARG A 136 -15.97 -22.22 -25.53
N PRO A 137 -15.13 -22.49 -24.51
CA PRO A 137 -13.71 -22.75 -24.71
C PRO A 137 -13.41 -24.11 -25.37
N ASP A 138 -14.34 -25.07 -25.31
CA ASP A 138 -14.22 -26.42 -25.89
C ASP A 138 -14.88 -26.55 -27.27
N ALA A 139 -15.42 -25.47 -27.82
CA ALA A 139 -15.97 -25.46 -29.17
C ALA A 139 -14.89 -25.82 -30.21
N PRO A 140 -15.26 -26.47 -31.34
CA PRO A 140 -14.30 -26.77 -32.40
C PRO A 140 -13.57 -25.51 -32.85
N PHE A 141 -12.25 -25.57 -32.92
CA PHE A 141 -11.40 -24.42 -33.26
C PHE A 141 -10.54 -24.73 -34.48
N GLU A 142 -10.57 -23.81 -35.44
CA GLU A 142 -9.76 -23.83 -36.65
C GLU A 142 -8.76 -22.66 -36.59
N PRO A 143 -7.45 -22.93 -36.39
CA PRO A 143 -6.43 -21.88 -36.42
C PRO A 143 -6.27 -21.32 -37.83
N PHE A 144 -5.88 -20.05 -37.94
CA PHE A 144 -5.50 -19.49 -39.24
C PHE A 144 -4.12 -20.01 -39.66
N THR A 145 -4.05 -20.71 -40.80
CA THR A 145 -2.79 -21.30 -41.30
C THR A 145 -2.08 -20.43 -42.33
N ASP A 146 -2.83 -19.70 -43.17
CA ASP A 146 -2.27 -18.90 -44.26
C ASP A 146 -2.22 -17.41 -43.93
N ALA A 147 -3.37 -16.84 -43.56
CA ALA A 147 -3.50 -15.43 -43.19
C ALA A 147 -4.60 -15.25 -42.15
N SER A 148 -4.28 -14.50 -41.10
CA SER A 148 -5.23 -14.13 -40.06
C SER A 148 -6.29 -13.16 -40.58
N GLU A 149 -7.54 -13.31 -40.15
CA GLU A 149 -8.64 -12.43 -40.55
C GLU A 149 -9.30 -11.77 -39.35
N LEU A 150 -9.33 -10.43 -39.32
CA LEU A 150 -10.20 -9.65 -38.46
C LEU A 150 -11.58 -9.51 -39.14
N ARG A 151 -12.53 -10.38 -38.78
CA ARG A 151 -13.83 -10.45 -39.46
C ARG A 151 -14.75 -9.29 -39.07
N VAL A 152 -15.63 -8.90 -39.98
CA VAL A 152 -16.76 -8.00 -39.65
C VAL A 152 -17.91 -8.85 -39.10
N ALA A 153 -18.10 -8.82 -37.78
CA ALA A 153 -19.15 -9.59 -37.09
C ALA A 153 -20.52 -8.91 -37.16
N GLY A 154 -20.57 -7.59 -37.37
CA GLY A 154 -21.84 -6.86 -37.38
C GLY A 154 -21.74 -5.39 -37.73
N ARG A 155 -22.86 -4.68 -37.56
CA ARG A 155 -22.97 -3.22 -37.73
C ARG A 155 -23.01 -2.57 -36.35
N ALA A 156 -22.14 -1.58 -36.13
CA ALA A 156 -22.19 -0.71 -34.97
C ALA A 156 -23.00 0.54 -35.30
N ARG A 157 -23.69 1.12 -34.30
CA ARG A 157 -24.38 2.40 -34.47
C ARG A 157 -23.37 3.49 -34.82
N ARG A 158 -23.78 4.46 -35.65
CA ARG A 158 -22.91 5.58 -36.03
C ARG A 158 -22.46 6.34 -34.77
N GLY A 159 -21.16 6.54 -34.63
CA GLY A 159 -20.55 7.25 -33.49
C GLY A 159 -20.30 6.38 -32.26
N VAL A 160 -20.73 5.12 -32.24
CA VAL A 160 -20.36 4.18 -31.19
C VAL A 160 -18.96 3.64 -31.47
N THR A 161 -18.12 3.71 -30.45
CA THR A 161 -16.79 3.11 -30.41
C THR A 161 -16.60 2.36 -29.10
N GLY A 162 -15.66 1.42 -29.08
CA GLY A 162 -15.32 0.68 -27.86
C GLY A 162 -14.70 -0.68 -28.15
N THR A 163 -14.26 -1.33 -27.09
CA THR A 163 -13.71 -2.69 -27.15
C THR A 163 -14.44 -3.58 -26.14
N ARG A 164 -14.86 -4.78 -26.56
CA ARG A 164 -15.32 -5.85 -25.69
C ARG A 164 -14.29 -6.97 -25.73
N ILE A 165 -13.83 -7.40 -24.57
CA ILE A 165 -12.88 -8.51 -24.43
C ILE A 165 -13.51 -9.52 -23.48
N ARG A 166 -13.73 -10.74 -23.95
CA ARG A 166 -14.25 -11.84 -23.13
C ARG A 166 -13.26 -12.99 -23.15
N PHE A 167 -12.86 -13.48 -21.98
CA PHE A 167 -11.89 -14.57 -21.88
C PHE A 167 -12.31 -15.65 -20.88
N TRP A 168 -11.95 -16.90 -21.20
CA TRP A 168 -12.12 -18.08 -20.37
C TRP A 168 -10.75 -18.52 -19.87
N PRO A 169 -10.49 -18.48 -18.55
CA PRO A 169 -9.19 -18.88 -17.99
C PRO A 169 -8.84 -20.33 -18.34
N ASP A 170 -7.59 -20.58 -18.73
CA ASP A 170 -7.13 -21.93 -19.03
C ASP A 170 -6.93 -22.77 -17.76
N ARG A 171 -7.72 -23.84 -17.63
CA ARG A 171 -7.67 -24.79 -16.50
C ARG A 171 -6.50 -25.77 -16.58
N GLN A 172 -5.71 -25.75 -17.66
CA GLN A 172 -4.41 -26.42 -17.72
C GLN A 172 -3.32 -25.61 -17.00
N VAL A 173 -3.50 -24.29 -16.87
CA VAL A 173 -2.52 -23.40 -16.25
C VAL A 173 -2.96 -22.97 -14.85
N PHE A 174 -4.20 -22.49 -14.71
CA PHE A 174 -4.75 -22.10 -13.43
C PHE A 174 -5.27 -23.30 -12.66
N LEU A 175 -5.11 -23.26 -11.32
CA LEU A 175 -5.64 -24.29 -10.43
C LEU A 175 -7.17 -24.41 -10.59
N ALA A 176 -7.71 -25.61 -10.33
CA ALA A 176 -9.13 -25.88 -10.51
C ALA A 176 -10.01 -24.97 -9.62
N GLU A 177 -9.54 -24.67 -8.41
CA GLU A 177 -10.13 -23.78 -7.43
C GLU A 177 -9.88 -22.29 -7.70
N ALA A 178 -9.01 -21.95 -8.66
CA ALA A 178 -8.72 -20.55 -8.98
C ALA A 178 -9.99 -19.88 -9.52
N GLY A 179 -10.38 -18.77 -8.90
CA GLY A 179 -11.61 -18.07 -9.21
C GLY A 179 -11.44 -16.57 -9.11
N VAL A 180 -12.28 -15.85 -9.85
CA VAL A 180 -12.36 -14.39 -9.77
C VAL A 180 -13.25 -14.01 -8.58
N SER A 181 -12.67 -13.33 -7.60
CA SER A 181 -13.41 -12.80 -6.45
C SER A 181 -14.11 -11.50 -6.86
N TYR A 182 -15.44 -11.46 -6.74
CA TYR A 182 -16.18 -10.24 -7.05
C TYR A 182 -16.02 -9.17 -5.97
N ASP A 183 -15.76 -9.53 -4.71
CA ASP A 183 -15.54 -8.52 -3.67
C ASP A 183 -14.17 -7.83 -3.87
N GLU A 184 -13.16 -8.58 -4.33
CA GLU A 184 -11.88 -8.00 -4.76
C GLU A 184 -12.06 -7.15 -6.02
N LEU A 185 -12.85 -7.62 -7.01
CA LEU A 185 -13.24 -6.86 -8.20
C LEU A 185 -13.86 -5.51 -7.82
N LEU A 186 -14.89 -5.54 -6.97
CA LEU A 186 -15.64 -4.38 -6.53
C LEU A 186 -14.73 -3.38 -5.78
N THR A 187 -13.87 -3.88 -4.90
CA THR A 187 -12.91 -3.05 -4.15
C THR A 187 -11.97 -2.30 -5.10
N ARG A 188 -11.40 -3.00 -6.09
CA ARG A 188 -10.48 -2.39 -7.07
C ARG A 188 -11.18 -1.44 -8.02
N VAL A 189 -12.40 -1.78 -8.46
CA VAL A 189 -13.21 -0.92 -9.33
C VAL A 189 -13.59 0.37 -8.59
N ARG A 190 -14.02 0.28 -7.33
CA ARG A 190 -14.30 1.46 -6.50
C ARG A 190 -13.09 2.36 -6.33
N GLN A 191 -11.92 1.76 -6.04
CA GLN A 191 -10.66 2.49 -5.98
C GLN A 191 -10.38 3.24 -7.30
N THR A 192 -10.60 2.58 -8.44
CA THR A 192 -10.37 3.17 -9.76
C THR A 192 -11.31 4.34 -10.04
N ALA A 193 -12.58 4.24 -9.66
CA ALA A 193 -13.55 5.34 -9.78
C ALA A 193 -13.12 6.60 -9.00
N PHE A 194 -12.49 6.44 -7.83
CA PHE A 194 -11.91 7.59 -7.11
C PHE A 194 -10.67 8.18 -7.81
N LEU A 195 -9.88 7.37 -8.51
CA LEU A 195 -8.63 7.80 -9.14
C LEU A 195 -8.84 8.45 -10.52
N VAL A 196 -9.97 8.16 -11.15
CA VAL A 196 -10.40 8.71 -12.45
C VAL A 196 -11.78 9.36 -12.27
N PRO A 197 -11.83 10.61 -11.77
CA PRO A 197 -13.09 11.30 -11.51
C PRO A 197 -13.98 11.34 -12.75
N GLY A 198 -15.28 11.06 -12.57
CA GLY A 198 -16.27 11.05 -13.65
C GLY A 198 -16.39 9.74 -14.42
N LEU A 199 -15.43 8.81 -14.31
CA LEU A 199 -15.50 7.49 -14.94
C LEU A 199 -16.57 6.64 -14.24
N ARG A 200 -17.53 6.13 -15.03
CA ARG A 200 -18.55 5.18 -14.56
C ARG A 200 -18.05 3.76 -14.72
N LEU A 201 -18.00 3.02 -13.63
CA LEU A 201 -17.60 1.62 -13.60
C LEU A 201 -18.75 0.76 -13.10
N SER A 202 -19.20 -0.19 -13.93
CA SER A 202 -20.25 -1.14 -13.55
C SER A 202 -19.70 -2.57 -13.46
N THR A 203 -20.05 -3.30 -12.42
CA THR A 203 -19.70 -4.72 -12.25
C THR A 203 -20.97 -5.56 -12.17
N ALA A 204 -20.95 -6.77 -12.74
CA ALA A 204 -22.03 -7.75 -12.63
C ALA A 204 -21.45 -9.15 -12.39
N ASP A 205 -22.03 -9.91 -11.45
CA ASP A 205 -21.72 -11.32 -11.21
C ASP A 205 -22.96 -12.17 -11.44
N ASP A 206 -22.94 -12.92 -12.54
CA ASP A 206 -24.04 -13.76 -12.99
C ASP A 206 -23.81 -15.25 -12.62
N ARG A 207 -22.74 -15.59 -11.88
CA ARG A 207 -22.39 -16.99 -11.53
C ARG A 207 -23.29 -17.64 -10.47
N GLY A 208 -24.09 -16.84 -9.78
CA GLY A 208 -24.98 -17.25 -8.70
C GLY A 208 -26.23 -16.38 -8.64
N GLU A 209 -26.64 -15.94 -7.45
CA GLU A 209 -27.64 -14.88 -7.33
C GLU A 209 -27.09 -13.60 -7.97
N PRO A 210 -27.77 -13.05 -9.01
CA PRO A 210 -27.25 -11.90 -9.72
C PRO A 210 -27.01 -10.72 -8.79
N ARG A 211 -25.78 -10.23 -8.77
CA ARG A 211 -25.41 -8.99 -8.08
C ARG A 211 -24.71 -8.04 -9.03
N SER A 212 -24.96 -6.76 -8.86
CA SER A 212 -24.36 -5.72 -9.68
C SER A 212 -24.15 -4.45 -8.89
N ASP A 213 -23.06 -3.76 -9.21
CA ASP A 213 -22.72 -2.45 -8.64
C ASP A 213 -22.42 -1.48 -9.78
N ASP A 214 -22.73 -0.21 -9.55
CA ASP A 214 -22.48 0.86 -10.50
C ASP A 214 -21.90 2.04 -9.72
N ILE A 215 -20.66 2.39 -10.03
CA ILE A 215 -19.84 3.28 -9.23
C ILE A 215 -19.34 4.42 -10.10
N ARG A 216 -19.53 5.64 -9.61
CA ARG A 216 -18.94 6.85 -10.15
C ARG A 216 -18.66 7.80 -9.00
N HIS A 217 -17.47 8.39 -9.02
CA HIS A 217 -17.04 9.40 -8.05
C HIS A 217 -16.53 10.63 -8.81
N ASP A 218 -16.99 11.82 -8.42
CA ASP A 218 -16.61 13.08 -9.09
C ASP A 218 -15.59 13.88 -8.27
N GLY A 219 -15.54 13.72 -6.94
CA GLY A 219 -14.59 14.40 -6.04
C GLY A 219 -13.21 13.75 -5.95
N GLY A 220 -13.00 12.63 -6.65
CA GLY A 220 -11.70 12.00 -6.83
C GLY A 220 -11.04 11.52 -5.53
N ILE A 221 -9.71 11.71 -5.42
CA ILE A 221 -8.95 11.26 -4.24
C ILE A 221 -9.36 11.97 -2.93
N THR A 222 -10.10 13.08 -2.99
CA THR A 222 -10.68 13.69 -1.77
C THR A 222 -11.74 12.77 -1.18
N GLU A 223 -12.73 12.37 -1.99
CA GLU A 223 -13.75 11.40 -1.56
C GLU A 223 -13.13 10.06 -1.17
N PHE A 224 -12.00 9.69 -1.79
CA PHE A 224 -11.29 8.47 -1.41
C PHE A 224 -10.73 8.54 0.00
N VAL A 225 -10.09 9.66 0.38
CA VAL A 225 -9.61 9.86 1.75
C VAL A 225 -10.78 9.88 2.73
N GLU A 226 -11.91 10.50 2.38
CA GLU A 226 -13.12 10.48 3.21
C GLU A 226 -13.68 9.07 3.38
N HIS A 227 -13.68 8.27 2.31
CA HIS A 227 -14.12 6.88 2.34
C HIS A 227 -13.23 5.99 3.21
N LEU A 228 -11.90 6.18 3.13
CA LEU A 228 -10.93 5.38 3.90
C LEU A 228 -10.91 5.75 5.38
N ALA A 229 -11.16 7.00 5.69
CA ALA A 229 -10.94 7.52 7.03
C ALA A 229 -12.21 7.39 7.88
N THR A 230 -12.17 6.47 8.83
CA THR A 230 -13.32 6.09 9.67
C THR A 230 -13.42 6.88 10.98
N ASP A 231 -12.40 7.67 11.31
CA ASP A 231 -12.30 8.41 12.57
C ASP A 231 -12.66 9.89 12.43
N PRO A 232 -13.06 10.57 13.52
CA PRO A 232 -13.37 12.00 13.51
C PRO A 232 -12.19 12.85 13.01
N PRO A 233 -12.43 13.82 12.11
CA PRO A 233 -11.38 14.66 11.55
C PRO A 233 -10.82 15.67 12.56
N VAL A 234 -9.49 15.80 12.59
CA VAL A 234 -8.74 16.93 13.18
C VAL A 234 -8.54 18.02 12.12
N THR A 235 -8.34 17.60 10.87
CA THR A 235 -8.31 18.49 9.70
C THR A 235 -9.35 18.01 8.69
N ASP A 236 -9.82 18.93 7.85
CA ASP A 236 -10.48 18.54 6.61
C ASP A 236 -9.47 17.84 5.69
N VAL A 237 -9.93 17.35 4.54
CA VAL A 237 -9.04 16.80 3.52
C VAL A 237 -8.28 17.92 2.83
N TRP A 238 -6.97 17.95 3.06
CA TRP A 238 -6.04 18.87 2.44
C TRP A 238 -5.54 18.31 1.11
N ARG A 239 -5.55 19.14 0.07
CA ARG A 239 -5.04 18.81 -1.27
C ARG A 239 -3.70 19.44 -1.55
N LEU A 240 -2.66 18.64 -1.75
CA LEU A 240 -1.33 19.09 -2.17
C LEU A 240 -1.14 18.70 -3.64
N HIS A 241 -0.95 19.69 -4.50
CA HIS A 241 -0.86 19.47 -5.94
C HIS A 241 0.30 20.24 -6.55
N GLY A 242 0.93 19.66 -7.56
CA GLY A 242 1.95 20.34 -8.35
C GLY A 242 2.56 19.43 -9.40
N THR A 243 3.39 20.03 -10.25
CA THR A 243 4.14 19.31 -11.28
C THR A 243 5.63 19.57 -11.16
N GLY A 244 6.43 18.73 -11.80
CA GLY A 244 7.84 18.97 -12.03
C GLY A 244 8.35 18.18 -13.23
N SER A 245 9.38 18.68 -13.89
CA SER A 245 10.02 17.98 -15.00
C SER A 245 11.33 17.29 -14.61
N PHE A 246 11.70 16.29 -15.38
CA PHE A 246 13.00 15.63 -15.33
C PHE A 246 13.44 15.23 -16.74
N LYS A 247 14.75 15.04 -16.89
CA LYS A 247 15.34 14.59 -18.16
C LYS A 247 15.61 13.10 -18.09
N GLU A 248 15.23 12.40 -19.13
CA GLU A 248 15.45 10.97 -19.31
C GLU A 248 16.23 10.75 -20.61
N THR A 249 17.28 9.94 -20.57
CA THR A 249 18.00 9.55 -21.77
C THR A 249 17.45 8.23 -22.26
N VAL A 250 16.76 8.24 -23.40
CA VAL A 250 16.21 7.03 -24.02
C VAL A 250 16.97 6.65 -25.29
N PRO A 251 17.15 5.36 -25.57
CA PRO A 251 17.65 4.92 -26.86
C PRO A 251 16.54 5.05 -27.91
N VAL A 252 16.81 5.73 -29.01
CA VAL A 252 15.90 5.90 -30.15
C VAL A 252 16.60 5.36 -31.39
N LEU A 253 15.91 4.51 -32.16
CA LEU A 253 16.39 4.13 -33.49
C LEU A 253 16.30 5.35 -34.41
N ASP A 254 17.43 5.73 -35.00
CA ASP A 254 17.46 6.73 -36.05
C ASP A 254 16.93 6.16 -37.38
N ALA A 255 16.82 7.03 -38.40
CA ALA A 255 16.33 6.65 -39.73
C ALA A 255 17.22 5.59 -40.43
N THR A 256 18.43 5.35 -39.94
CA THR A 256 19.36 4.34 -40.46
C THR A 256 19.33 3.03 -39.66
N GLY A 257 18.50 2.97 -38.61
CA GLY A 257 18.40 1.80 -37.73
C GLY A 257 19.48 1.72 -36.66
N GLN A 258 20.28 2.77 -36.44
CA GLN A 258 21.24 2.83 -35.34
C GLN A 258 20.59 3.37 -34.07
N LEU A 259 21.00 2.81 -32.92
CA LEU A 259 20.57 3.31 -31.61
C LEU A 259 21.31 4.61 -31.29
N SER A 260 20.56 5.70 -31.20
CA SER A 260 21.03 7.01 -30.78
C SER A 260 20.41 7.39 -29.44
N SER A 261 21.20 7.90 -28.50
CA SER A 261 20.67 8.39 -27.23
C SER A 261 20.02 9.76 -27.43
N ARG A 262 18.74 9.89 -27.08
CA ARG A 262 18.02 11.16 -27.11
C ARG A 262 17.62 11.54 -25.69
N GLU A 263 17.93 12.78 -25.31
CA GLU A 263 17.41 13.36 -24.09
C GLU A 263 15.97 13.81 -24.32
N LEU A 264 15.05 13.30 -23.51
CA LEU A 264 13.65 13.67 -23.50
C LEU A 264 13.32 14.33 -22.17
N GLU A 265 12.58 15.43 -22.24
CA GLU A 265 11.98 16.03 -21.07
C GLU A 265 10.66 15.32 -20.75
N ARG A 266 10.50 14.94 -19.48
CA ARG A 266 9.35 14.23 -18.94
C ARG A 266 8.72 15.10 -17.86
N GLU A 267 7.39 15.16 -17.83
CA GLU A 267 6.65 15.80 -16.74
C GLU A 267 6.14 14.73 -15.77
N CYS A 268 6.15 15.06 -14.47
CA CYS A 268 5.51 14.31 -13.42
C CYS A 268 4.54 15.21 -12.67
N THR A 269 3.27 14.83 -12.67
CA THR A 269 2.22 15.45 -11.85
C THR A 269 2.12 14.72 -10.52
N VAL A 270 1.98 15.47 -9.44
CA VAL A 270 1.82 14.98 -8.07
C VAL A 270 0.49 15.51 -7.53
N ASP A 271 -0.32 14.61 -6.99
CA ASP A 271 -1.59 14.97 -6.36
C ASP A 271 -1.77 14.13 -5.10
N VAL A 272 -1.96 14.81 -3.97
CA VAL A 272 -2.10 14.21 -2.66
C VAL A 272 -3.35 14.74 -2.00
N ALA A 273 -4.19 13.82 -1.51
CA ALA A 273 -5.23 14.12 -0.54
C ALA A 273 -4.81 13.53 0.79
N LEU A 274 -4.93 14.29 1.88
CA LEU A 274 -4.62 13.78 3.20
C LEU A 274 -5.42 14.51 4.28
N ARG A 275 -5.74 13.82 5.36
CA ARG A 275 -6.28 14.40 6.59
C ARG A 275 -5.65 13.74 7.80
N TRP A 276 -5.67 14.45 8.93
CA TRP A 276 -5.47 13.83 10.23
C TRP A 276 -6.80 13.69 10.94
N GLY A 277 -6.99 12.56 11.61
CA GLY A 277 -8.09 12.31 12.52
C GLY A 277 -7.62 12.06 13.95
N THR A 278 -8.58 11.80 14.84
CA THR A 278 -8.30 11.58 16.26
C THR A 278 -7.67 10.22 16.58
N GLY A 279 -7.68 9.28 15.63
CA GLY A 279 -7.13 7.94 15.78
C GLY A 279 -5.60 7.91 15.84
N TYR A 280 -5.08 6.68 15.90
CA TYR A 280 -3.65 6.39 15.96
C TYR A 280 -3.14 5.67 14.70
N GLU A 281 -4.00 4.88 14.06
CA GLU A 281 -3.65 4.12 12.86
C GLU A 281 -3.38 5.05 11.66
N THR A 282 -2.36 4.71 10.89
CA THR A 282 -2.04 5.39 9.64
C THR A 282 -2.61 4.59 8.48
N GLU A 283 -3.41 5.24 7.63
CA GLU A 283 -3.97 4.65 6.42
C GLU A 283 -3.40 5.40 5.21
N PHE A 284 -2.47 4.77 4.48
CA PHE A 284 -1.77 5.40 3.36
C PHE A 284 -1.87 4.53 2.10
N ARG A 285 -2.49 5.08 1.05
CA ARG A 285 -2.62 4.45 -0.27
C ARG A 285 -1.86 5.25 -1.31
N THR A 286 -1.18 4.55 -2.21
CA THR A 286 -0.27 5.19 -3.17
C THR A 286 -0.44 4.61 -4.56
N PHE A 287 -0.37 5.49 -5.56
CA PHE A 287 -0.70 5.18 -6.95
C PHE A 287 0.27 5.84 -7.93
N VAL A 288 0.55 5.14 -9.03
CA VAL A 288 1.29 5.64 -10.19
C VAL A 288 0.46 5.34 -11.43
N ASN A 289 0.00 6.37 -12.15
CA ASN A 289 -0.91 6.19 -13.30
C ASN A 289 -2.03 5.21 -12.97
N VAL A 290 -2.79 5.48 -11.89
CA VAL A 290 -3.87 4.65 -11.30
C VAL A 290 -3.50 3.26 -10.78
N ILE A 291 -2.27 2.78 -10.99
CA ILE A 291 -1.81 1.50 -10.48
C ILE A 291 -1.39 1.64 -9.01
N ALA A 292 -1.94 0.77 -8.16
CA ALA A 292 -1.57 0.70 -6.75
C ALA A 292 -0.11 0.27 -6.57
N THR A 293 0.63 0.99 -5.73
CA THR A 293 1.99 0.67 -5.32
C THR A 293 2.04 0.27 -3.84
N PRO A 294 1.53 -0.91 -3.45
CA PRO A 294 1.40 -1.30 -2.04
C PRO A 294 2.76 -1.42 -1.32
N LYS A 295 3.85 -1.62 -2.06
CA LYS A 295 5.22 -1.68 -1.52
C LYS A 295 5.96 -0.34 -1.61
N GLY A 296 5.29 0.72 -2.05
CA GLY A 296 5.79 2.08 -2.10
C GLY A 296 6.72 2.36 -3.28
N GLY A 297 7.84 3.04 -3.02
CA GLY A 297 8.80 3.43 -4.07
C GLY A 297 9.30 4.86 -3.91
N THR A 298 9.85 5.41 -4.99
CA THR A 298 10.51 6.73 -4.98
C THR A 298 9.56 7.88 -4.59
N HIS A 299 8.30 7.85 -5.04
CA HIS A 299 7.25 8.81 -4.68
C HIS A 299 6.94 8.79 -3.18
N VAL A 300 6.82 7.60 -2.58
CA VAL A 300 6.60 7.42 -1.13
C VAL A 300 7.77 7.98 -0.33
N GLY A 301 9.00 7.63 -0.72
CA GLY A 301 10.20 8.14 -0.05
C GLY A 301 10.32 9.66 -0.14
N GLY A 302 9.86 10.27 -1.24
CA GLY A 302 9.80 11.72 -1.41
C GLY A 302 8.77 12.37 -0.48
N PHE A 303 7.57 11.78 -0.41
CA PHE A 303 6.48 12.24 0.46
C PHE A 303 6.87 12.17 1.94
N GLU A 304 7.31 11.02 2.43
CA GLU A 304 7.65 10.84 3.86
C GLU A 304 8.80 11.76 4.29
N GLN A 305 9.83 11.90 3.45
CA GLN A 305 10.97 12.78 3.75
C GLN A 305 10.54 14.25 3.84
N ALA A 306 9.70 14.71 2.91
CA ALA A 306 9.19 16.08 2.91
C ALA A 306 8.24 16.34 4.09
N LEU A 307 7.38 15.37 4.42
CA LEU A 307 6.46 15.42 5.55
C LEU A 307 7.23 15.64 6.86
N VAL A 308 8.22 14.79 7.14
CA VAL A 308 9.06 14.88 8.35
C VAL A 308 9.84 16.20 8.39
N LYS A 309 10.46 16.59 7.28
CA LYS A 309 11.23 17.83 7.18
C LYS A 309 10.36 19.06 7.48
N THR A 310 9.15 19.11 6.90
CA THR A 310 8.23 20.25 7.04
C THR A 310 7.71 20.37 8.46
N PHE A 311 7.20 19.27 9.04
CA PHE A 311 6.70 19.30 10.42
C PHE A 311 7.79 19.67 11.42
N ARG A 312 9.00 19.11 11.29
CA ARG A 312 10.12 19.48 12.17
C ARG A 312 10.44 20.98 12.09
N LYS A 313 10.52 21.53 10.88
CA LYS A 313 10.76 22.97 10.65
C LYS A 313 9.68 23.84 11.32
N VAL A 314 8.40 23.52 11.12
CA VAL A 314 7.28 24.30 11.66
C VAL A 314 7.18 24.16 13.18
N VAL A 315 7.38 22.96 13.72
CA VAL A 315 7.37 22.69 15.17
C VAL A 315 8.52 23.42 15.86
N GLU A 316 9.72 23.42 15.27
CA GLU A 316 10.89 24.15 15.79
C GLU A 316 10.63 25.66 15.80
N ALA A 317 10.08 26.22 14.71
CA ALA A 317 9.68 27.63 14.66
C ALA A 317 8.58 27.98 15.69
N SER A 318 7.75 27.00 16.06
CA SER A 318 6.64 27.15 17.02
C SER A 318 6.96 26.59 18.41
N ALA A 319 8.22 26.26 18.72
CA ALA A 319 8.60 25.48 19.90
C ALA A 319 8.13 26.09 21.22
N ARG A 320 8.13 27.43 21.32
CA ARG A 320 7.64 28.15 22.51
C ARG A 320 6.13 27.98 22.72
N ARG A 321 5.34 28.02 21.64
CA ARG A 321 3.88 27.82 21.69
C ARG A 321 3.55 26.37 22.05
N LEU A 322 4.24 25.44 21.40
CA LEU A 322 4.02 23.99 21.50
C LEU A 322 4.64 23.36 22.76
N LYS A 323 5.50 24.11 23.46
CA LYS A 323 6.22 23.65 24.66
C LYS A 323 6.98 22.35 24.38
N THR A 324 7.77 22.32 23.29
CA THR A 324 8.52 21.12 22.87
C THR A 324 9.91 21.05 23.49
N GLY A 325 10.49 22.17 23.91
CA GLY A 325 11.89 22.19 24.35
C GLY A 325 12.84 21.76 23.21
N PRO A 326 13.85 20.91 23.47
CA PRO A 326 14.77 20.40 22.45
C PRO A 326 14.19 19.24 21.63
N ASP A 327 13.03 18.71 22.01
CA ASP A 327 12.46 17.51 21.42
C ASP A 327 11.88 17.77 20.03
N ARG A 328 11.97 16.75 19.18
CA ARG A 328 11.52 16.81 17.78
C ARG A 328 10.62 15.62 17.46
N PRO A 329 9.56 15.82 16.65
CA PRO A 329 8.71 14.72 16.23
C PRO A 329 9.47 13.82 15.26
N ASP A 330 9.22 12.52 15.40
CA ASP A 330 9.66 11.49 14.45
C ASP A 330 8.53 11.16 13.46
N LYS A 331 8.85 10.31 12.46
CA LYS A 331 7.89 9.97 11.40
C LYS A 331 6.58 9.41 11.97
N GLU A 332 6.67 8.49 12.93
CA GLU A 332 5.51 7.84 13.56
C GLU A 332 4.60 8.86 14.28
N ASP A 333 5.19 9.86 14.96
CA ASP A 333 4.42 10.92 15.64
C ASP A 333 3.59 11.76 14.65
N ILE A 334 4.11 11.94 13.43
CA ILE A 334 3.46 12.72 12.38
C ILE A 334 2.41 11.89 11.64
N LEU A 335 2.67 10.60 11.44
CA LEU A 335 1.77 9.70 10.71
C LEU A 335 0.57 9.24 11.57
N ALA A 336 0.65 9.34 12.89
CA ALA A 336 -0.42 8.89 13.79
C ALA A 336 -1.78 9.53 13.46
N GLY A 337 -2.76 8.69 13.13
CA GLY A 337 -4.11 9.11 12.73
C GLY A 337 -4.18 9.79 11.37
N MET A 338 -3.15 9.67 10.52
CA MET A 338 -3.16 10.23 9.17
C MET A 338 -3.83 9.25 8.20
N THR A 339 -4.79 9.73 7.43
CA THR A 339 -5.28 9.06 6.23
C THR A 339 -4.84 9.85 5.00
N ALA A 340 -4.16 9.20 4.05
CA ALA A 340 -3.67 9.85 2.85
C ALA A 340 -3.78 8.97 1.60
N VAL A 341 -3.99 9.62 0.46
CA VAL A 341 -3.90 9.07 -0.88
C VAL A 341 -2.90 9.91 -1.68
N LEU A 342 -1.81 9.29 -2.13
CA LEU A 342 -0.79 9.90 -2.99
C LEU A 342 -0.90 9.29 -4.40
N THR A 343 -1.12 10.12 -5.42
CA THR A 343 -1.04 9.70 -6.81
C THR A 343 -0.01 10.53 -7.56
N VAL A 344 0.79 9.84 -8.39
CA VAL A 344 1.68 10.49 -9.35
C VAL A 344 1.32 10.07 -10.76
N ARG A 345 1.40 11.01 -11.70
CA ARG A 345 1.18 10.75 -13.13
C ARG A 345 2.41 11.15 -13.93
N LEU A 346 2.93 10.24 -14.75
CA LEU A 346 4.11 10.47 -15.58
C LEU A 346 4.13 9.52 -16.77
N ALA A 347 4.82 9.93 -17.83
CA ALA A 347 5.11 9.05 -18.96
C ALA A 347 6.19 8.03 -18.58
N GLU A 348 6.03 6.79 -19.07
CA GLU A 348 7.01 5.70 -18.95
C GLU A 348 7.58 5.45 -17.52
N PRO A 349 6.74 5.30 -16.47
CA PRO A 349 7.26 4.97 -15.14
C PRO A 349 8.05 3.65 -15.14
N GLN A 350 9.12 3.62 -14.36
CA GLN A 350 9.97 2.44 -14.19
C GLN A 350 9.62 1.78 -12.86
N PHE A 351 9.22 0.51 -12.89
CA PHE A 351 8.92 -0.28 -11.69
C PHE A 351 10.01 -1.33 -11.47
N GLU A 352 10.23 -1.76 -10.22
CA GLU A 352 11.23 -2.79 -9.90
C GLU A 352 10.87 -4.18 -10.44
N GLY A 353 9.62 -4.42 -10.84
CA GLY A 353 9.15 -5.69 -11.41
C GLY A 353 7.81 -5.59 -12.11
N GLN A 354 7.40 -6.68 -12.78
CA GLN A 354 6.18 -6.76 -13.60
C GLN A 354 4.88 -6.53 -12.83
N THR A 355 4.85 -6.88 -11.53
CA THR A 355 3.67 -6.66 -10.69
C THR A 355 3.42 -5.19 -10.35
N LYS A 356 4.35 -4.29 -10.73
CA LYS A 356 4.26 -2.82 -10.59
C LYS A 356 3.99 -2.36 -9.14
N GLU A 357 4.47 -3.12 -8.15
CA GLU A 357 4.20 -2.84 -6.73
C GLU A 357 5.12 -1.76 -6.13
N VAL A 358 6.28 -1.51 -6.74
CA VAL A 358 7.30 -0.55 -6.29
C VAL A 358 7.74 0.36 -7.44
N LEU A 359 7.59 1.68 -7.27
CA LEU A 359 8.09 2.67 -8.23
C LEU A 359 9.60 2.87 -8.07
N GLY A 360 10.35 2.70 -9.16
CA GLY A 360 11.80 2.87 -9.27
C GLY A 360 12.26 4.15 -9.98
N THR A 361 11.39 4.95 -10.58
CA THR A 361 11.79 6.20 -11.27
C THR A 361 12.40 7.21 -10.28
N ALA A 362 13.73 7.35 -10.29
CA ALA A 362 14.48 8.08 -9.27
C ALA A 362 14.09 9.58 -9.15
N ALA A 363 13.85 10.24 -10.28
CA ALA A 363 13.53 11.67 -10.32
C ALA A 363 12.25 12.04 -9.56
N VAL A 364 11.27 11.11 -9.50
CA VAL A 364 9.97 11.32 -8.85
C VAL A 364 10.13 11.64 -7.37
N ARG A 365 11.13 11.07 -6.68
CA ARG A 365 11.39 11.35 -5.27
C ARG A 365 11.59 12.84 -4.99
N GLY A 366 12.41 13.49 -5.81
CA GLY A 366 12.69 14.92 -5.66
C GLY A 366 11.50 15.81 -6.02
N ILE A 367 10.71 15.41 -7.04
CA ILE A 367 9.52 16.15 -7.48
C ILE A 367 8.44 16.11 -6.40
N VAL A 368 8.07 14.92 -5.93
CA VAL A 368 7.09 14.75 -4.84
C VAL A 368 7.53 15.50 -3.59
N GLY A 369 8.81 15.37 -3.21
CA GLY A 369 9.34 16.06 -2.04
C GLY A 369 9.18 17.57 -2.10
N ARG A 370 9.48 18.20 -3.26
CA ARG A 370 9.31 19.65 -3.45
C ARG A 370 7.85 20.09 -3.39
N VAL A 371 6.95 19.35 -4.03
CA VAL A 371 5.51 19.68 -4.03
C VAL A 371 4.95 19.60 -2.61
N VAL A 372 5.23 18.50 -1.91
CA VAL A 372 4.75 18.29 -0.53
C VAL A 372 5.31 19.35 0.41
N GLU A 373 6.62 19.63 0.37
CA GLU A 373 7.25 20.64 1.23
C GLU A 373 6.63 22.03 0.99
N ARG A 374 6.48 22.45 -0.28
CA ARG A 374 5.90 23.75 -0.62
C ARG A 374 4.46 23.90 -0.11
N GLU A 375 3.58 22.97 -0.51
CA GLU A 375 2.15 23.07 -0.24
C GLU A 375 1.84 22.90 1.26
N LEU A 376 2.52 21.95 1.91
CA LEU A 376 2.30 21.68 3.33
C LEU A 376 2.90 22.78 4.22
N GLU A 377 4.09 23.30 3.89
CA GLU A 377 4.67 24.42 4.63
C GLU A 377 3.76 25.64 4.54
N GLN A 378 3.22 25.95 3.35
CA GLN A 378 2.27 27.03 3.17
C GLN A 378 1.04 26.86 4.06
N ARG A 379 0.42 25.67 4.09
CA ARG A 379 -0.75 25.39 4.93
C ARG A 379 -0.47 25.46 6.43
N LEU A 380 0.71 25.06 6.88
CA LEU A 380 1.04 25.06 8.30
C LEU A 380 1.51 26.42 8.81
N THR A 381 2.18 27.21 7.96
CA THR A 381 2.79 28.49 8.37
C THR A 381 1.95 29.71 8.01
N ASN A 382 1.26 29.69 6.88
CA ASN A 382 0.40 30.76 6.41
C ASN A 382 -0.99 30.22 5.98
N PRO A 383 -1.72 29.55 6.89
CA PRO A 383 -3.03 28.98 6.59
C PRO A 383 -4.04 30.05 6.21
N SER A 384 -4.99 29.68 5.34
CA SER A 384 -6.18 30.49 5.10
C SER A 384 -7.01 30.65 6.39
N ARG A 385 -7.93 31.62 6.42
CA ARG A 385 -8.73 31.93 7.62
C ARG A 385 -9.50 30.72 8.16
N GLY A 386 -9.94 29.80 7.29
CA GLY A 386 -10.64 28.56 7.66
C GLY A 386 -9.70 27.45 8.16
N GLU A 387 -8.46 27.40 7.67
CA GLU A 387 -7.51 26.33 8.00
C GLU A 387 -6.67 26.64 9.26
N LYS A 388 -6.65 27.87 9.75
CA LYS A 388 -5.78 28.28 10.87
C LYS A 388 -5.99 27.45 12.14
N GLN A 389 -7.25 27.13 12.46
CA GLN A 389 -7.56 26.28 13.62
C GLN A 389 -7.13 24.83 13.38
N GLN A 390 -7.31 24.31 12.16
CA GLN A 390 -6.91 22.96 11.79
C GLN A 390 -5.38 22.79 11.81
N ALA A 391 -4.64 23.77 11.28
CA ALA A 391 -3.18 23.81 11.31
C ALA A 391 -2.63 23.83 12.75
N ALA A 392 -3.26 24.61 13.64
CA ALA A 392 -2.89 24.60 15.06
C ALA A 392 -3.21 23.24 15.71
N ALA A 393 -4.39 22.67 15.44
CA ALA A 393 -4.84 21.41 16.01
C ALA A 393 -3.97 20.22 15.58
N VAL A 394 -3.58 20.13 14.31
CA VAL A 394 -2.70 19.06 13.84
C VAL A 394 -1.30 19.17 14.44
N LEU A 395 -0.74 20.38 14.57
CA LEU A 395 0.55 20.58 15.24
C LEU A 395 0.49 20.17 16.72
N ASP A 396 -0.61 20.51 17.40
CA ASP A 396 -0.81 20.14 18.80
C ASP A 396 -0.96 18.61 18.94
N LYS A 397 -1.69 17.94 18.02
CA LYS A 397 -1.77 16.48 17.97
C LYS A 397 -0.40 15.84 17.79
N VAL A 398 0.36 16.22 16.76
CA VAL A 398 1.69 15.65 16.48
C VAL A 398 2.64 15.82 17.67
N VAL A 399 2.61 16.98 18.34
CA VAL A 399 3.41 17.21 19.55
C VAL A 399 2.92 16.37 20.73
N SER A 400 1.63 16.11 20.85
CA SER A 400 1.08 15.21 21.86
C SER A 400 1.57 13.77 21.66
N GLU A 401 1.55 13.25 20.43
CA GLU A 401 2.06 11.92 20.10
C GLU A 401 3.57 11.81 20.40
N MET A 402 4.35 12.82 20.01
CA MET A 402 5.78 12.93 20.35
C MET A 402 6.01 12.87 21.87
N LYS A 403 5.25 13.63 22.66
CA LYS A 403 5.37 13.63 24.13
C LYS A 403 4.98 12.29 24.73
N ALA A 404 3.94 11.64 24.20
CA ALA A 404 3.51 10.31 24.65
C ALA A 404 4.60 9.26 24.40
N ARG A 405 5.24 9.27 23.22
CA ARG A 405 6.37 8.40 22.89
C ARG A 405 7.57 8.62 23.81
N LEU A 406 7.94 9.87 24.06
CA LEU A 406 9.06 10.21 24.96
C LEU A 406 8.77 9.80 26.41
N SER A 407 7.55 10.03 26.89
CA SER A 407 7.10 9.58 28.21
C SER A 407 7.16 8.06 28.33
N ALA A 408 6.64 7.32 27.35
CA ALA A 408 6.69 5.86 27.33
C ALA A 408 8.14 5.32 27.35
N ARG A 409 9.06 5.97 26.63
CA ARG A 409 10.48 5.64 26.65
C ARG A 409 11.11 5.88 28.02
N LEU A 410 10.88 7.04 28.62
CA LEU A 410 11.39 7.38 29.96
C LEU A 410 10.86 6.41 31.03
N HIS A 411 9.58 6.02 30.93
CA HIS A 411 9.00 5.01 31.81
C HIS A 411 9.69 3.65 31.68
N LYS A 412 9.91 3.16 30.45
CA LYS A 412 10.63 1.90 30.19
C LYS A 412 12.08 1.96 30.68
N GLU A 413 12.79 3.07 30.45
CA GLU A 413 14.16 3.25 30.95
C GLU A 413 14.23 3.32 32.48
N THR A 414 13.27 3.99 33.12
CA THR A 414 13.18 4.05 34.59
C THR A 414 12.92 2.67 35.17
N GLN A 415 12.03 1.89 34.56
CA GLN A 415 11.80 0.49 34.95
C GLN A 415 13.06 -0.36 34.79
N ARG A 416 13.79 -0.23 33.67
CA ARG A 416 15.06 -0.96 33.46
C ARG A 416 16.13 -0.56 34.48
N ARG A 417 16.26 0.73 34.81
CA ARG A 417 17.22 1.20 35.83
C ARG A 417 16.87 0.68 37.21
N LYS A 418 15.59 0.64 37.59
CA LYS A 418 15.14 0.02 38.85
C LYS A 418 15.58 -1.46 38.90
N ASN A 419 15.32 -2.22 37.84
CA ASN A 419 15.72 -3.63 37.77
C ASN A 419 17.25 -3.84 37.78
N ALA A 420 18.03 -2.93 37.16
CA ALA A 420 19.49 -3.01 37.08
C ALA A 420 20.22 -2.53 38.36
N LEU A 421 19.66 -1.56 39.09
CA LEU A 421 20.18 -1.14 40.40
C LEU A 421 19.89 -2.16 41.50
N GLU A 422 18.86 -3.00 41.34
CA GLU A 422 18.56 -4.12 42.24
C GLU A 422 19.58 -5.28 42.11
N THR A 423 20.44 -5.32 41.08
CA THR A 423 21.26 -6.50 40.75
C THR A 423 22.76 -6.46 41.13
N SER A 424 23.31 -5.46 41.86
CA SER A 424 24.78 -5.47 42.08
C SER A 424 25.30 -5.12 43.49
N SER A 425 24.46 -4.96 44.51
CA SER A 425 24.99 -4.89 45.88
C SER A 425 23.98 -5.40 46.89
N LEU A 426 24.30 -6.53 47.53
CA LEU A 426 23.57 -7.04 48.68
C LEU A 426 23.40 -5.92 49.74
N PRO A 427 22.28 -5.89 50.49
CA PRO A 427 22.05 -4.85 51.50
C PRO A 427 23.22 -4.78 52.49
N ALA A 428 23.72 -3.57 52.77
CA ALA A 428 24.92 -3.38 53.61
C ALA A 428 24.83 -3.95 55.04
N LYS A 429 23.62 -4.29 55.50
CA LYS A 429 23.37 -4.86 56.84
C LYS A 429 23.12 -6.37 56.82
N LEU A 430 23.10 -7.00 55.64
CA LEU A 430 23.05 -8.44 55.55
C LEU A 430 24.32 -9.01 56.18
N ALA A 431 24.16 -9.84 57.21
CA ALA A 431 25.24 -10.68 57.66
C ALA A 431 25.16 -11.98 56.85
N ASP A 432 25.97 -12.08 55.80
CA ASP A 432 25.94 -13.23 54.89
C ASP A 432 26.56 -14.49 55.53
N CYS A 433 26.28 -15.67 54.96
CA CYS A 433 26.93 -16.94 55.29
C CYS A 433 28.11 -17.23 54.33
N ARG A 434 28.93 -18.24 54.63
CA ARG A 434 30.11 -18.58 53.81
C ARG A 434 29.82 -19.60 52.71
N SER A 435 28.80 -20.43 52.91
CA SER A 435 28.36 -21.42 51.93
C SER A 435 27.69 -20.77 50.73
N THR A 436 27.86 -21.40 49.58
CA THR A 436 27.11 -21.08 48.35
C THR A 436 26.09 -22.16 47.99
N ASP A 437 25.98 -23.22 48.83
CA ASP A 437 25.00 -24.29 48.68
C ASP A 437 23.61 -23.80 49.12
N THR A 438 22.71 -23.62 48.17
CA THR A 438 21.35 -23.14 48.38
C THR A 438 20.46 -24.12 49.14
N GLU A 439 20.74 -25.42 49.12
CA GLU A 439 19.91 -26.42 49.79
C GLU A 439 20.15 -26.48 51.31
N ARG A 440 21.33 -26.03 51.75
CA ARG A 440 21.75 -26.03 53.16
C ARG A 440 21.72 -24.65 53.81
N SER A 441 21.62 -23.60 53.01
CA SER A 441 21.69 -22.23 53.50
C SER A 441 20.34 -21.78 54.05
N GLU A 442 20.38 -21.15 55.22
CA GLU A 442 19.21 -20.65 55.93
C GLU A 442 19.29 -19.12 56.03
N LEU A 443 18.19 -18.43 55.73
CA LEU A 443 18.05 -16.99 55.94
C LEU A 443 17.12 -16.71 57.12
N PHE A 444 17.66 -16.06 58.15
CA PHE A 444 16.85 -15.56 59.27
C PHE A 444 16.58 -14.06 59.09
N ILE A 445 15.31 -13.70 59.15
CA ILE A 445 14.87 -12.30 59.15
C ILE A 445 14.60 -11.89 60.59
N VAL A 446 15.29 -10.85 61.07
CA VAL A 446 15.24 -10.42 62.48
C VAL A 446 14.71 -8.99 62.62
N GLU A 447 14.01 -8.71 63.71
CA GLU A 447 13.49 -7.37 63.99
C GLU A 447 14.58 -6.47 64.60
N GLY A 448 15.09 -5.54 63.79
CA GLY A 448 16.04 -4.51 64.19
C GLY A 448 17.49 -4.99 64.43
N ASP A 449 18.38 -4.01 64.62
CA ASP A 449 19.82 -4.28 64.78
C ASP A 449 20.16 -4.89 66.15
N SER A 450 19.26 -4.73 67.15
CA SER A 450 19.44 -5.32 68.46
C SER A 450 19.35 -6.85 68.40
N ALA A 451 18.34 -7.39 67.71
CA ALA A 451 18.21 -8.83 67.52
C ALA A 451 19.32 -9.39 66.63
N LEU A 452 19.75 -8.62 65.62
CA LEU A 452 20.90 -8.98 64.77
C LEU A 452 22.18 -9.19 65.58
N GLY A 453 22.50 -8.28 66.51
CA GLY A 453 23.71 -8.39 67.32
C GLY A 453 23.79 -9.70 68.09
N THR A 454 22.69 -10.08 68.74
CA THR A 454 22.59 -11.35 69.49
C THR A 454 22.60 -12.57 68.56
N ALA A 455 21.79 -12.56 67.51
CA ALA A 455 21.69 -13.68 66.57
C ALA A 455 23.00 -13.91 65.81
N LYS A 456 23.74 -12.85 65.48
CA LYS A 456 25.00 -12.93 64.73
C LYS A 456 26.10 -13.67 65.48
N LEU A 457 26.11 -13.60 66.81
CA LEU A 457 27.05 -14.32 67.66
C LEU A 457 26.66 -15.79 67.85
N ALA A 458 25.37 -16.11 67.79
CA ALA A 458 24.84 -17.45 68.01
C ALA A 458 24.77 -18.31 66.75
N ARG A 459 24.73 -17.69 65.56
CA ARG A 459 24.56 -18.40 64.29
C ARG A 459 25.77 -19.26 63.93
N ASN A 460 25.51 -20.32 63.17
CA ASN A 460 26.57 -20.97 62.40
C ASN A 460 26.82 -20.18 61.10
N SER A 461 27.89 -19.37 61.09
CA SER A 461 28.27 -18.54 59.94
C SER A 461 28.59 -19.32 58.65
N GLU A 462 28.74 -20.64 58.73
CA GLU A 462 28.93 -21.48 57.56
C GLU A 462 27.69 -21.44 56.66
N PHE A 463 26.49 -21.61 57.20
CA PHE A 463 25.26 -21.78 56.40
C PHE A 463 24.09 -20.87 56.83
N GLN A 464 24.21 -20.07 57.89
CA GLN A 464 23.12 -19.22 58.36
C GLN A 464 23.39 -17.74 58.07
N ALA A 465 22.55 -17.10 57.25
CA ALA A 465 22.55 -15.68 56.94
C ALA A 465 21.51 -14.93 57.79
N LEU A 466 21.77 -13.65 58.12
CA LEU A 466 20.86 -12.82 58.91
C LEU A 466 20.55 -11.50 58.20
N LEU A 467 19.26 -11.20 58.01
CA LEU A 467 18.76 -9.95 57.45
C LEU A 467 17.97 -9.17 58.52
N PRO A 468 18.46 -8.02 59.00
CA PRO A 468 17.69 -7.17 59.92
C PRO A 468 16.67 -6.31 59.16
N ILE A 469 15.43 -6.25 59.66
CA ILE A 469 14.38 -5.35 59.16
C ILE A 469 14.06 -4.30 60.22
N ARG A 470 13.89 -3.04 59.83
CA ARG A 470 13.53 -1.97 60.76
C ARG A 470 12.06 -1.56 60.64
N GLY A 471 11.35 -1.59 61.78
CA GLY A 471 9.96 -1.13 61.85
C GLY A 471 8.98 -2.10 61.20
N LYS A 472 7.78 -1.61 60.92
CA LYS A 472 6.71 -2.43 60.32
C LYS A 472 6.88 -2.49 58.80
N ILE A 473 6.87 -3.70 58.25
CA ILE A 473 6.86 -3.94 56.81
C ILE A 473 5.59 -3.33 56.19
N LEU A 474 5.71 -2.78 54.98
CA LEU A 474 4.58 -2.25 54.22
C LEU A 474 3.50 -3.33 54.04
N ASN A 475 2.24 -2.97 54.24
CA ASN A 475 1.12 -3.87 53.95
C ASN A 475 0.90 -3.96 52.42
N VAL A 476 1.47 -5.01 51.82
CA VAL A 476 1.42 -5.24 50.37
C VAL A 476 0.02 -5.55 49.82
N GLN A 477 -0.96 -5.90 50.66
CA GLN A 477 -2.34 -6.13 50.21
C GLN A 477 -3.05 -4.83 49.81
N LYS A 478 -2.61 -3.68 50.36
CA LYS A 478 -3.20 -2.35 50.11
C LYS A 478 -2.31 -1.44 49.26
N ALA A 479 -1.14 -1.90 48.86
CA ALA A 479 -0.14 -1.12 48.14
C ALA A 479 -0.01 -1.63 46.69
N SER A 480 0.34 -0.74 45.76
CA SER A 480 0.63 -1.16 44.38
C SER A 480 1.98 -1.90 44.32
N VAL A 481 2.23 -2.67 43.25
CA VAL A 481 3.53 -3.33 43.02
C VAL A 481 4.66 -2.30 42.96
N SER A 482 4.41 -1.11 42.41
CA SER A 482 5.40 -0.02 42.36
C SER A 482 5.75 0.48 43.76
N ASP A 483 4.76 0.61 44.65
CA ASP A 483 4.99 1.08 46.03
C ASP A 483 5.76 0.03 46.84
N MET A 484 5.42 -1.25 46.66
CA MET A 484 6.15 -2.38 47.26
C MET A 484 7.62 -2.40 46.83
N LEU A 485 7.91 -2.28 45.53
CA LEU A 485 9.29 -2.27 45.03
C LEU A 485 10.07 -1.02 45.46
N SER A 486 9.39 0.10 45.70
CA SER A 486 10.03 1.30 46.24
C SER A 486 10.32 1.23 47.74
N ASN A 487 9.72 0.27 48.47
CA ASN A 487 9.95 0.10 49.89
C ASN A 487 11.30 -0.58 50.15
N THR A 488 12.13 0.05 50.97
CA THR A 488 13.50 -0.39 51.25
C THR A 488 13.59 -1.78 51.87
N GLU A 489 12.64 -2.16 52.73
CA GLU A 489 12.63 -3.47 53.40
C GLU A 489 12.15 -4.56 52.45
N CYS A 490 11.08 -4.31 51.69
CA CYS A 490 10.59 -5.25 50.66
C CYS A 490 11.65 -5.50 49.58
N ALA A 491 12.30 -4.45 49.08
CA ALA A 491 13.38 -4.56 48.10
C ALA A 491 14.57 -5.36 48.64
N ALA A 492 14.97 -5.15 49.90
CA ALA A 492 16.05 -5.90 50.54
C ALA A 492 15.75 -7.40 50.65
N ILE A 493 14.52 -7.79 50.99
CA ILE A 493 14.11 -9.20 51.06
C ILE A 493 14.18 -9.85 49.68
N ILE A 494 13.60 -9.20 48.65
CA ILE A 494 13.60 -9.70 47.26
C ILE A 494 15.05 -9.90 46.78
N GLN A 495 15.91 -8.93 47.07
CA GLN A 495 17.30 -8.96 46.66
C GLN A 495 18.09 -10.08 47.34
N VAL A 496 17.92 -10.27 48.65
CA VAL A 496 18.63 -11.33 49.40
C VAL A 496 18.13 -12.72 49.03
N MET A 497 16.83 -12.87 48.76
CA MET A 497 16.27 -14.16 48.33
C MET A 497 16.62 -14.51 46.87
N GLY A 498 16.90 -13.53 46.02
CA GLY A 498 17.25 -13.75 44.61
C GLY A 498 16.12 -14.36 43.75
N ALA A 499 14.88 -14.41 44.27
CA ALA A 499 13.76 -15.11 43.65
C ALA A 499 12.88 -14.21 42.74
N GLY A 500 13.25 -12.93 42.58
CA GLY A 500 12.46 -11.94 41.83
C GLY A 500 11.19 -11.49 42.56
N SER A 501 10.29 -10.80 41.85
CA SER A 501 9.03 -10.31 42.40
C SER A 501 7.84 -10.63 41.49
N GLY A 502 7.21 -11.79 41.70
CA GLY A 502 6.01 -12.18 40.94
C GLY A 502 6.25 -12.27 39.43
N ARG A 503 5.24 -11.95 38.59
CA ARG A 503 5.33 -12.00 37.11
C ARG A 503 6.27 -10.90 36.57
N THR A 504 7.56 -11.13 36.74
CA THR A 504 8.58 -10.91 35.70
C THR A 504 8.54 -12.03 34.68
#